data_AF-A0A1V6DDZ3-F1
#
_entry.id   AF-A0A1V6DDZ3-F1
#
_cell.length_a   1.000
_cell.length_b   1.000
_cell.length_c   1.000
_cell.angle_alpha   90.00
_cell.angle_beta   90.00
_cell.angle_gamma   90.00
#
_symmetry.space_group_name_H-M   'P 1'
#
loop_
_entity.id
_entity.type
_entity.pdbx_description
1 polymer ?
#
loop_
_entity_poly.entity_id
_entity_poly.type
_entity_poly.pdbx_seq_one_letter_code
_entity_poly.pdbx_strand_id
1 'polypeptide(L)'
;MQELHPSILKAALDQADRPVRCDVPPGRVERERLREAVRQYVADHRLVPPLTADELARHVPALLEQHEVDPDYRAYAAVLLNNQVWRDTVAGVPYQRRMLLLPQCLRDEDRCRADIDPLGLICKQCGACPIADLQGEAERLGYVVLVAEGSPVVMKLIESGKIDALVGVSCLPTLERVFPYMEASAVPGLAIPLLNDGCSRTALDLDWAYEAIYLNRSDRSRLLDLEALRRQVDDWFTPTVLDQELGPAVTETERIARQWLCRSGKRWRPFLAACVYEALRLDGPQDPAAPADDGTDLRKVALAVECFHKASLVHDDIEDDDATRYGEPALHEQYGVPVALNVGDLLLGQGYQLIAATGAAADRKADMLRVAADGHTSLCLGQGRELCWMRQPGVLTPLEVLHIFRQKTSPAFEVALRLGAILAGAGSEVAAILSQYSEALGIAYQIHDDLEDFQSDQDTNDVQAMRPSILLALAGEQARGDERQLIQQLWRRELDMACHGSAVRDILGRLRIEAVAGQLLSSYKAQAIRCLSQLRSACLKALLRRVVARIFNDIQTLSCCDDYPDRPDPLRRAGD
;
A
#
# COMPACT_ATOMS: atom_id res chain seq x y z
N MET A 1 28.85 21.79 -15.87
CA MET A 1 28.13 23.07 -15.68
C MET A 1 27.64 23.54 -17.04
N GLN A 2 26.38 23.24 -17.40
CA GLN A 2 25.72 24.01 -18.45
C GLN A 2 25.57 25.45 -17.95
N GLU A 3 25.79 26.44 -18.82
CA GLU A 3 25.62 27.86 -18.49
C GLU A 3 24.23 28.07 -17.86
N LEU A 4 24.19 28.65 -16.66
CA LEU A 4 22.95 29.00 -15.97
C LEU A 4 22.12 29.91 -16.90
N HIS A 5 20.90 29.48 -17.22
CA HIS A 5 20.00 30.25 -18.08
C HIS A 5 19.84 31.69 -17.51
N PRO A 6 19.93 32.76 -18.32
CA PRO A 6 19.96 34.15 -17.83
C PRO A 6 18.82 34.54 -16.90
N SER A 7 17.64 33.90 -17.04
CA SER A 7 16.50 34.10 -16.14
C SER A 7 16.74 33.59 -14.71
N ILE A 8 17.54 32.53 -14.53
CA ILE A 8 17.87 31.95 -13.23
C ILE A 8 18.69 32.93 -12.39
N LEU A 9 19.69 33.58 -13.02
CA LEU A 9 20.55 34.54 -12.33
C LEU A 9 19.74 35.75 -11.84
N LYS A 10 18.85 36.28 -12.69
CA LYS A 10 17.97 37.39 -12.32
C LYS A 10 17.04 37.01 -11.16
N ALA A 11 16.35 35.87 -11.27
CA ALA A 11 15.41 35.42 -10.24
C ALA A 11 16.11 35.07 -8.92
N ALA A 12 17.37 34.62 -8.95
CA ALA A 12 18.18 34.38 -7.75
C ALA A 12 18.61 35.70 -7.09
N LEU A 13 19.00 36.71 -7.88
CA LEU A 13 19.31 38.05 -7.38
C LEU A 13 18.07 38.71 -6.75
N ASP A 14 16.89 38.57 -7.37
CA ASP A 14 15.61 39.09 -6.85
C ASP A 14 15.15 38.42 -5.53
N GLN A 15 15.82 37.32 -5.12
CA GLN A 15 15.55 36.59 -3.89
C GLN A 15 16.63 36.78 -2.81
N ALA A 16 17.80 37.34 -3.15
CA ALA A 16 18.99 37.33 -2.29
C ALA A 16 18.80 38.03 -0.94
N ASP A 17 17.97 39.07 -0.89
CA ASP A 17 17.72 39.87 0.34
C ASP A 17 16.56 39.35 1.20
N ARG A 18 15.95 38.22 0.83
CA ARG A 18 14.79 37.67 1.56
C ARG A 18 15.28 36.90 2.81
N PRO A 19 14.61 37.04 3.97
CA PRO A 19 15.02 36.35 5.20
C PRO A 19 14.93 34.83 5.03
N VAL A 20 15.71 34.06 5.80
CA VAL A 20 15.63 32.59 5.87
C VAL A 20 15.10 32.21 7.26
N ARG A 21 14.28 31.16 7.35
CA ARG A 21 13.79 30.64 8.65
C ARG A 21 14.93 30.11 9.51
N CYS A 22 14.73 30.09 10.83
CA CYS A 22 15.72 29.60 11.78
C CYS A 22 15.95 28.07 11.71
N ASP A 23 14.94 27.30 11.30
CA ASP A 23 15.00 25.84 11.12
C ASP A 23 15.45 25.41 9.71
N VAL A 24 15.99 26.35 8.93
CA VAL A 24 16.62 26.13 7.63
C VAL A 24 18.06 26.65 7.67
N PRO A 25 19.07 25.89 7.21
CA PRO A 25 20.44 26.40 7.17
C PRO A 25 20.52 27.69 6.33
N PRO A 26 21.01 28.82 6.90
CA PRO A 26 20.94 30.14 6.26
C PRO A 26 21.84 30.22 5.02
N GLY A 27 23.01 29.60 5.06
CA GLY A 27 23.97 29.61 3.96
C GLY A 27 23.73 28.50 2.93
N ARG A 28 23.83 28.84 1.63
CA ARG A 28 23.79 27.84 0.55
C ARG A 28 24.85 26.74 0.71
N VAL A 29 26.05 27.13 1.19
CA VAL A 29 27.15 26.17 1.45
C VAL A 29 26.78 25.17 2.55
N GLU A 30 26.07 25.60 3.59
CA GLU A 30 25.61 24.73 4.68
C GLU A 30 24.51 23.78 4.18
N ARG A 31 23.57 24.28 3.37
CA ARG A 31 22.54 23.46 2.74
C ARG A 31 23.12 22.37 1.84
N GLU A 32 24.15 22.69 1.04
CA GLU A 32 24.86 21.68 0.21
C GLU A 32 25.63 20.66 1.06
N ARG A 33 26.27 21.09 2.16
CA ARG A 33 26.93 20.16 3.09
C ARG A 33 25.94 19.16 3.70
N LEU A 34 24.77 19.63 4.12
CA LEU A 34 23.71 18.77 4.63
C LEU A 34 23.18 17.83 3.54
N ARG A 35 23.02 18.31 2.30
CA ARG A 35 22.61 17.48 1.15
C ARG A 35 23.62 16.36 0.87
N GLU A 36 24.92 16.63 1.00
CA GLU A 36 25.97 15.61 0.88
C GLU A 36 25.94 14.61 2.04
N ALA A 37 25.81 15.09 3.28
CA ALA A 37 25.68 14.25 4.47
C ALA A 37 24.50 13.27 4.33
N VAL A 38 23.35 13.76 3.88
CA VAL A 38 22.17 12.93 3.58
C VAL A 38 22.48 11.85 2.54
N ARG A 39 23.18 12.20 1.45
CA ARG A 39 23.55 11.25 0.40
C ARG A 39 24.43 10.13 0.95
N GLN A 40 25.45 10.49 1.73
CA GLN A 40 26.35 9.54 2.37
C GLN A 40 25.58 8.63 3.33
N TYR A 41 24.74 9.20 4.19
CA TYR A 41 23.94 8.45 5.15
C TYR A 41 22.99 7.45 4.49
N VAL A 42 22.28 7.84 3.42
CA VAL A 42 21.40 6.93 2.65
C VAL A 42 22.18 5.77 2.06
N ALA A 43 23.39 6.02 1.54
CA ALA A 43 24.25 4.98 0.97
C ALA A 43 24.75 4.01 2.06
N ASP A 44 25.23 4.53 3.19
CA ASP A 44 25.78 3.75 4.29
C ASP A 44 24.71 2.84 4.94
N HIS A 45 23.49 3.35 5.08
CA HIS A 45 22.37 2.64 5.69
C HIS A 45 21.49 1.88 4.67
N ARG A 46 21.78 2.03 3.36
CA ARG A 46 21.03 1.43 2.25
C ARG A 46 19.52 1.67 2.34
N LEU A 47 19.15 2.90 2.67
CA LEU A 47 17.74 3.27 2.83
C LEU A 47 17.01 3.23 1.49
N VAL A 48 15.79 2.72 1.51
CA VAL A 48 14.92 2.67 0.32
C VAL A 48 13.55 3.25 0.60
N PRO A 49 12.94 3.92 -0.39
CA PRO A 49 11.62 4.52 -0.24
C PRO A 49 10.51 3.45 -0.26
N PRO A 50 9.30 3.77 0.26
CA PRO A 50 8.98 4.94 1.08
C PRO A 50 9.62 4.85 2.48
N LEU A 51 9.95 6.00 3.10
CA LEU A 51 10.31 6.07 4.52
C LEU A 51 9.08 6.48 5.33
N THR A 52 8.71 5.67 6.30
CA THR A 52 7.62 5.97 7.24
C THR A 52 8.00 7.11 8.19
N ALA A 53 7.01 7.72 8.85
CA ALA A 53 7.26 8.71 9.90
C ALA A 53 8.16 8.14 11.03
N ASP A 54 7.95 6.87 11.41
CA ASP A 54 8.77 6.16 12.41
C ASP A 54 10.21 5.92 11.94
N GLU A 55 10.43 5.72 10.63
CA GLU A 55 11.77 5.65 10.05
C GLU A 55 12.45 7.01 10.04
N LEU A 56 11.75 8.07 9.62
CA LEU A 56 12.29 9.43 9.62
C LEU A 56 12.65 9.88 11.03
N ALA A 57 11.77 9.65 12.01
CA ALA A 57 12.00 9.98 13.41
C ALA A 57 13.22 9.25 14.04
N ARG A 58 13.63 8.10 13.47
CA ARG A 58 14.85 7.39 13.88
C ARG A 58 16.09 7.84 13.11
N HIS A 59 15.98 8.00 11.80
CA HIS A 59 17.12 8.27 10.94
C HIS A 59 17.56 9.73 10.95
N VAL A 60 16.63 10.68 11.08
CA VAL A 60 16.97 12.11 11.05
C VAL A 60 17.84 12.53 12.24
N PRO A 61 17.51 12.20 13.50
CA PRO A 61 18.39 12.53 14.62
C PRO A 61 19.78 11.88 14.49
N ALA A 62 19.84 10.62 14.08
CA ALA A 62 21.10 9.89 13.89
C ALA A 62 21.95 10.51 12.76
N LEU A 63 21.33 10.93 11.66
CA LEU A 63 21.98 11.65 10.57
C LEU A 63 22.59 12.97 11.06
N LEU A 64 21.82 13.77 11.81
CA LEU A 64 22.27 15.08 12.29
C LEU A 64 23.43 14.94 13.29
N GLU A 65 23.33 13.97 14.20
CA GLU A 65 24.39 13.66 15.17
C GLU A 65 25.66 13.16 14.47
N GLN A 66 25.54 12.21 13.54
CA GLN A 66 26.68 11.62 12.82
C GLN A 66 27.49 12.66 12.03
N HIS A 67 26.83 13.72 11.54
CA HIS A 67 27.45 14.73 10.68
C HIS A 67 27.61 16.10 11.36
N GLU A 68 27.43 16.17 12.69
CA GLU A 68 27.58 17.38 13.50
C GLU A 68 26.73 18.57 12.98
N VAL A 69 25.50 18.28 12.56
CA VAL A 69 24.54 19.27 12.06
C VAL A 69 23.60 19.70 13.17
N ASP A 70 23.23 20.99 13.19
CA ASP A 70 22.30 21.56 14.16
C ASP A 70 20.97 20.77 14.23
N PRO A 71 20.56 20.28 15.42
CA PRO A 71 19.28 19.60 15.63
C PRO A 71 18.05 20.39 15.21
N ASP A 72 18.12 21.72 15.19
CA ASP A 72 16.99 22.58 14.78
C ASP A 72 16.62 22.38 13.31
N TYR A 73 17.54 21.84 12.48
CA TYR A 73 17.30 21.54 11.07
C TYR A 73 16.57 20.21 10.84
N ARG A 74 15.98 19.58 11.87
CA ARG A 74 15.31 18.27 11.78
C ARG A 74 14.28 18.17 10.65
N ALA A 75 13.40 19.15 10.52
CA ALA A 75 12.33 19.14 9.53
C ALA A 75 12.91 19.25 8.11
N TYR A 76 13.88 20.13 7.94
CA TYR A 76 14.59 20.32 6.69
C TYR A 76 15.39 19.06 6.28
N ALA A 77 16.11 18.45 7.22
CA ALA A 77 16.85 17.21 6.99
C ALA A 77 15.93 16.03 6.66
N ALA A 78 14.74 15.95 7.26
CA ALA A 78 13.74 14.93 6.92
C ALA A 78 13.28 15.04 5.45
N VAL A 79 13.06 16.27 4.96
CA VAL A 79 12.74 16.53 3.54
C VAL A 79 13.87 16.07 2.63
N LEU A 80 15.12 16.43 2.96
CA LEU A 80 16.28 16.03 2.14
C LEU A 80 16.50 14.52 2.15
N LEU A 81 16.34 13.86 3.30
CA LEU A 81 16.44 12.41 3.42
C LEU A 81 15.39 11.71 2.56
N ASN A 82 14.13 12.16 2.62
CA ASN A 82 13.04 11.64 1.79
C ASN A 82 13.31 11.87 0.29
N ASN A 83 13.78 13.07 -0.09
CA ASN A 83 14.16 13.36 -1.48
C ASN A 83 15.24 12.41 -1.97
N GLN A 84 16.26 12.16 -1.16
CA GLN A 84 17.41 11.36 -1.56
C GLN A 84 17.04 9.90 -1.81
N VAL A 85 16.16 9.30 -0.98
CA VAL A 85 15.69 7.92 -1.22
C VAL A 85 14.79 7.81 -2.45
N TRP A 86 14.00 8.84 -2.78
CA TRP A 86 13.12 8.84 -3.96
C TRP A 86 13.80 9.29 -5.26
N ARG A 87 14.96 9.94 -5.16
CA ARG A 87 15.65 10.58 -6.28
C ARG A 87 15.78 9.68 -7.50
N ASP A 88 16.27 8.46 -7.29
CA ASP A 88 16.48 7.49 -8.36
C ASP A 88 15.17 7.01 -9.01
N THR A 89 14.12 6.83 -8.21
CA THR A 89 12.81 6.42 -8.69
C THR A 89 12.18 7.52 -9.53
N VAL A 90 12.21 8.77 -9.05
CA VAL A 90 11.69 9.93 -9.79
C VAL A 90 12.47 10.15 -11.09
N ALA A 91 13.80 10.00 -11.07
CA ALA A 91 14.65 10.09 -12.26
C ALA A 91 14.25 9.10 -13.37
N GLY A 92 13.72 7.92 -13.00
CA GLY A 92 13.26 6.90 -13.94
C GLY A 92 11.87 7.14 -14.55
N VAL A 93 11.04 8.02 -13.96
CA VAL A 93 9.70 8.35 -14.48
C VAL A 93 9.82 9.23 -15.73
N PRO A 94 9.13 8.97 -16.84
CA PRO A 94 9.10 9.89 -17.98
C PRO A 94 8.53 11.26 -17.61
N TYR A 95 9.09 12.36 -18.14
CA TYR A 95 8.63 13.72 -17.82
C TYR A 95 7.13 13.94 -18.01
N GLN A 96 6.53 13.33 -19.04
CA GLN A 96 5.09 13.43 -19.35
C GLN A 96 4.20 12.75 -18.31
N ARG A 97 4.78 11.92 -17.44
CA ARG A 97 4.11 11.24 -16.33
C ARG A 97 4.50 11.88 -14.99
N ARG A 98 5.07 13.08 -15.01
CA ARG A 98 5.42 13.86 -13.81
C ARG A 98 4.56 15.10 -13.69
N MET A 99 4.33 15.51 -12.45
CA MET A 99 3.64 16.75 -12.14
C MET A 99 4.55 17.69 -11.34
N LEU A 100 4.56 18.97 -11.68
CA LEU A 100 5.20 20.03 -10.90
C LEU A 100 4.13 20.80 -10.12
N LEU A 101 4.27 20.86 -8.81
CA LEU A 101 3.43 21.65 -7.91
C LEU A 101 4.20 22.88 -7.43
N LEU A 102 3.68 24.07 -7.73
CA LEU A 102 4.26 25.33 -7.29
C LEU A 102 3.30 26.04 -6.32
N PRO A 103 3.81 26.64 -5.23
CA PRO A 103 2.98 27.37 -4.29
C PRO A 103 2.75 28.78 -4.82
N GLN A 104 1.60 29.36 -4.50
CA GLN A 104 1.28 30.73 -4.88
C GLN A 104 2.18 31.73 -4.13
N CYS A 105 2.71 31.35 -2.98
CA CYS A 105 3.57 32.17 -2.12
C CYS A 105 4.86 32.68 -2.80
N LEU A 106 5.30 32.05 -3.88
CA LEU A 106 6.43 32.54 -4.67
C LEU A 106 6.14 33.86 -5.38
N ARG A 107 4.86 34.19 -5.59
CA ARG A 107 4.44 35.38 -6.33
C ARG A 107 4.84 36.65 -5.61
N ASP A 108 5.13 37.68 -6.39
CA ASP A 108 5.11 39.05 -5.89
C ASP A 108 3.68 39.57 -6.04
N GLU A 109 2.90 39.56 -4.96
CA GLU A 109 1.48 39.93 -4.99
C GLU A 109 1.22 41.32 -5.59
N ASP A 110 2.12 42.29 -5.37
CA ASP A 110 1.96 43.65 -5.88
C ASP A 110 2.19 43.77 -7.39
N ARG A 111 2.97 42.83 -7.97
CA ARG A 111 3.40 42.88 -9.37
C ARG A 111 2.78 41.77 -10.23
N CYS A 112 2.24 40.74 -9.58
CA CYS A 112 1.66 39.58 -10.24
C CYS A 112 0.36 39.96 -10.94
N ARG A 113 0.22 39.53 -12.19
CA ARG A 113 -0.99 39.74 -13.01
C ARG A 113 -1.78 38.45 -13.24
N ALA A 114 -1.57 37.44 -12.40
CA ALA A 114 -2.21 36.15 -12.54
C ALA A 114 -3.69 36.21 -12.13
N ASP A 115 -4.51 35.41 -12.80
CA ASP A 115 -5.88 35.14 -12.35
C ASP A 115 -5.85 33.97 -11.37
N ILE A 116 -6.82 33.88 -10.46
CA ILE A 116 -7.00 32.72 -9.59
C ILE A 116 -8.36 32.10 -9.89
N ASP A 117 -8.37 30.81 -10.13
CA ASP A 117 -9.59 30.01 -10.27
C ASP A 117 -9.65 28.95 -9.15
N PRO A 118 -10.72 28.11 -9.10
CA PRO A 118 -10.84 27.07 -8.09
C PRO A 118 -9.75 25.98 -8.15
N LEU A 119 -9.03 25.86 -9.26
CA LEU A 119 -7.96 24.87 -9.45
C LEU A 119 -6.59 25.42 -9.04
N GLY A 120 -6.39 26.74 -9.12
CA GLY A 120 -5.18 27.40 -8.66
C GLY A 120 -4.91 28.74 -9.35
N LEU A 121 -3.65 29.16 -9.31
CA LEU A 121 -3.18 30.39 -9.94
C LEU A 121 -2.86 30.16 -11.42
N ILE A 122 -3.47 30.95 -12.29
CA ILE A 122 -3.25 30.94 -13.75
C ILE A 122 -2.21 32.00 -14.09
N CYS A 123 -0.95 31.59 -14.21
CA CYS A 123 0.18 32.47 -14.50
C CYS A 123 0.03 33.14 -15.88
N LYS A 124 0.08 34.49 -15.94
CA LYS A 124 0.12 35.27 -17.19
C LYS A 124 1.54 35.57 -17.69
N GLN A 125 2.55 34.87 -17.18
CA GLN A 125 3.95 35.03 -17.58
C GLN A 125 4.47 36.48 -17.49
N CYS A 126 4.06 37.22 -16.46
CA CYS A 126 4.43 38.63 -16.29
C CYS A 126 5.91 38.90 -15.92
N GLY A 127 6.68 37.84 -15.62
CA GLY A 127 8.10 37.94 -15.26
C GLY A 127 8.40 38.53 -13.87
N ALA A 128 7.37 38.69 -13.02
CA ALA A 128 7.51 39.29 -11.68
C ALA A 128 8.01 38.31 -10.61
N CYS A 129 7.97 37.00 -10.87
CA CYS A 129 8.39 35.95 -9.94
C CYS A 129 8.86 34.71 -10.71
N PRO A 130 9.50 33.73 -10.04
CA PRO A 130 10.06 32.55 -10.70
C PRO A 130 9.03 31.57 -11.26
N ILE A 131 7.74 31.71 -10.91
CA ILE A 131 6.68 30.77 -11.31
C ILE A 131 6.63 30.60 -12.83
N ALA A 132 6.70 31.70 -13.59
CA ALA A 132 6.62 31.67 -15.05
C ALA A 132 7.77 30.87 -15.68
N ASP A 133 8.99 31.05 -15.17
CA ASP A 133 10.18 30.37 -15.69
C ASP A 133 10.15 28.86 -15.37
N LEU A 134 9.82 28.50 -14.12
CA LEU A 134 9.72 27.11 -13.68
C LEU A 134 8.59 26.38 -14.40
N GLN A 135 7.43 27.02 -14.54
CA GLN A 135 6.28 26.47 -15.27
C GLN A 135 6.62 26.25 -16.73
N GLY A 136 7.16 27.27 -17.42
CA GLY A 136 7.49 27.17 -18.84
C GLY A 136 8.52 26.08 -19.12
N GLU A 137 9.51 25.91 -18.24
CA GLU A 137 10.52 24.87 -18.40
C GLU A 137 9.97 23.47 -18.16
N ALA A 138 9.17 23.28 -17.11
CA ALA A 138 8.55 21.99 -16.82
C ALA A 138 7.56 21.57 -17.91
N GLU A 139 6.71 22.49 -18.40
CA GLU A 139 5.79 22.25 -19.52
C GLU A 139 6.56 21.89 -20.81
N ARG A 140 7.70 22.54 -21.08
CA ARG A 140 8.57 22.22 -22.22
C ARG A 140 9.10 20.78 -22.19
N LEU A 141 9.40 20.25 -21.00
CA LEU A 141 9.79 18.85 -20.80
C LEU A 141 8.59 17.88 -20.85
N GLY A 142 7.37 18.41 -20.71
CA GLY A 142 6.11 17.67 -20.79
C GLY A 142 5.40 17.46 -19.46
N TYR A 143 5.84 18.10 -18.36
CA TYR A 143 5.18 17.99 -17.07
C TYR A 143 3.75 18.54 -17.13
N VAL A 144 2.87 17.98 -16.31
CA VAL A 144 1.66 18.70 -15.88
C VAL A 144 2.07 19.67 -14.79
N VAL A 145 1.77 20.97 -14.93
CA VAL A 145 2.11 21.97 -13.91
C VAL A 145 0.84 22.51 -13.25
N LEU A 146 0.83 22.61 -11.93
CA LEU A 146 -0.24 23.24 -11.17
C LEU A 146 0.35 24.23 -10.16
N VAL A 147 -0.20 25.45 -10.13
CA VAL A 147 0.18 26.46 -9.14
C VAL A 147 -0.91 26.52 -8.06
N ALA A 148 -0.88 25.57 -7.13
CA ALA A 148 -1.88 25.44 -6.07
C ALA A 148 -1.29 24.81 -4.81
N GLU A 149 -1.87 25.15 -3.67
CA GLU A 149 -1.58 24.49 -2.40
C GLU A 149 -2.69 23.47 -2.10
N GLY A 150 -2.33 22.20 -1.92
CA GLY A 150 -3.26 21.18 -1.40
C GLY A 150 -4.48 20.86 -2.28
N SER A 151 -4.37 20.93 -3.61
CA SER A 151 -5.51 20.67 -4.50
C SER A 151 -5.92 19.18 -4.51
N PRO A 152 -7.20 18.83 -4.22
CA PRO A 152 -7.71 17.45 -4.32
C PRO A 152 -7.55 16.83 -5.73
N VAL A 153 -7.34 17.67 -6.74
CA VAL A 153 -7.09 17.24 -8.11
C VAL A 153 -5.78 16.47 -8.24
N VAL A 154 -4.77 16.79 -7.42
CA VAL A 154 -3.48 16.09 -7.42
C VAL A 154 -3.68 14.60 -7.13
N MET A 155 -4.43 14.27 -6.08
CA MET A 155 -4.65 12.87 -5.70
C MET A 155 -5.47 12.14 -6.76
N LYS A 156 -6.51 12.76 -7.32
CA LYS A 156 -7.26 12.17 -8.45
C LYS A 156 -6.40 11.89 -9.67
N LEU A 157 -5.44 12.76 -9.99
CA LEU A 157 -4.53 12.55 -11.13
C LEU A 157 -3.58 11.38 -10.88
N ILE A 158 -3.06 11.25 -9.65
CA ILE A 158 -2.24 10.12 -9.23
C ILE A 158 -3.04 8.82 -9.26
N GLU A 159 -4.24 8.80 -8.67
CA GLU A 159 -5.14 7.65 -8.65
C GLU A 159 -5.55 7.19 -10.05
N SER A 160 -5.73 8.14 -10.97
CA SER A 160 -6.04 7.84 -12.37
C SER A 160 -4.86 7.26 -13.16
N GLY A 161 -3.66 7.15 -12.58
CA GLY A 161 -2.47 6.65 -13.25
C GLY A 161 -1.93 7.59 -14.35
N LYS A 162 -2.38 8.85 -14.38
CA LYS A 162 -1.87 9.86 -15.32
C LYS A 162 -0.51 10.40 -14.90
N ILE A 163 -0.23 10.40 -13.60
CA ILE A 163 0.99 10.92 -12.99
C ILE A 163 1.58 9.83 -12.08
N ASP A 164 2.87 9.55 -12.25
CA ASP A 164 3.62 8.56 -11.45
C ASP A 164 4.65 9.20 -10.51
N ALA A 165 4.94 10.50 -10.66
CA ALA A 165 5.83 11.22 -9.76
C ALA A 165 5.49 12.70 -9.62
N LEU A 166 5.81 13.24 -8.44
CA LEU A 166 5.65 14.64 -8.09
C LEU A 166 7.00 15.33 -7.89
N VAL A 167 7.09 16.56 -8.36
CA VAL A 167 8.08 17.53 -7.89
C VAL A 167 7.28 18.68 -7.29
N GLY A 168 7.44 18.94 -6.00
CA GLY A 168 6.65 19.94 -5.28
C GLY A 168 7.54 20.99 -4.64
N VAL A 169 7.17 22.26 -4.72
CA VAL A 169 7.76 23.34 -3.94
C VAL A 169 6.78 23.70 -2.83
N SER A 170 7.22 23.79 -1.58
CA SER A 170 6.33 24.21 -0.48
C SER A 170 7.10 24.61 0.78
N CYS A 171 6.43 25.28 1.72
CA CYS A 171 7.00 25.58 3.03
C CYS A 171 7.08 24.31 3.89
N LEU A 172 8.02 24.27 4.84
CA LEU A 172 8.22 23.12 5.73
C LEU A 172 6.94 22.66 6.45
N PRO A 173 6.11 23.54 7.05
CA PRO A 173 4.90 23.12 7.75
C PRO A 173 3.89 22.43 6.84
N THR A 174 3.80 22.85 5.58
CA THR A 174 2.94 22.18 4.60
C THR A 174 3.50 20.83 4.19
N LEU A 175 4.82 20.73 3.98
CA LEU A 175 5.47 19.45 3.66
C LEU A 175 5.30 18.42 4.80
N GLU A 176 5.46 18.83 6.06
CA GLU A 176 5.27 17.96 7.22
C GLU A 176 3.85 17.38 7.29
N ARG A 177 2.83 18.17 6.92
CA ARG A 177 1.45 17.70 6.84
C ARG A 177 1.21 16.75 5.66
N VAL A 178 1.83 17.01 4.51
CA VAL A 178 1.56 16.26 3.27
C VAL A 178 2.34 14.94 3.20
N PHE A 179 3.50 14.85 3.84
CA PHE A 179 4.39 13.68 3.81
C PHE A 179 3.72 12.36 4.21
N PRO A 180 2.95 12.26 5.31
CA PRO A 180 2.25 11.03 5.67
C PRO A 180 1.33 10.49 4.56
N TYR A 181 0.70 11.39 3.80
CA TYR A 181 -0.22 11.00 2.71
C TYR A 181 0.54 10.48 1.48
N MET A 182 1.63 11.15 1.10
CA MET A 182 2.50 10.70 0.01
C MET A 182 3.16 9.35 0.32
N GLU A 183 3.59 9.19 1.57
CA GLU A 183 4.17 7.96 2.11
C GLU A 183 3.16 6.81 2.08
N ALA A 184 1.94 7.02 2.59
CA ALA A 184 0.89 6.00 2.60
C ALA A 184 0.51 5.52 1.19
N SER A 185 0.51 6.43 0.23
CA SER A 185 0.23 6.11 -1.18
C SER A 185 1.48 5.63 -1.95
N ALA A 186 2.64 5.62 -1.30
CA ALA A 186 3.96 5.36 -1.87
C ALA A 186 4.19 6.10 -3.20
N VAL A 187 3.79 7.38 -3.26
CA VAL A 187 3.95 8.21 -4.46
C VAL A 187 5.38 8.72 -4.52
N PRO A 188 6.14 8.43 -5.59
CA PRO A 188 7.46 9.00 -5.78
C PRO A 188 7.40 10.53 -5.82
N GLY A 189 8.18 11.18 -4.96
CA GLY A 189 8.10 12.63 -4.81
C GLY A 189 9.43 13.26 -4.42
N LEU A 190 9.71 14.43 -5.02
CA LEU A 190 10.75 15.34 -4.56
C LEU A 190 10.10 16.63 -4.06
N ALA A 191 10.50 17.08 -2.89
CA ALA A 191 10.04 18.32 -2.28
C ALA A 191 11.18 19.35 -2.21
N ILE A 192 10.99 20.53 -2.78
CA ILE A 192 11.91 21.66 -2.66
C ILE A 192 11.36 22.59 -1.56
N PRO A 193 11.97 22.60 -0.37
CA PRO A 193 11.52 23.44 0.72
C PRO A 193 11.76 24.92 0.40
N LEU A 194 10.77 25.77 0.68
CA LEU A 194 10.95 27.22 0.72
C LEU A 194 11.92 27.58 1.85
N LEU A 195 12.76 28.59 1.63
CA LEU A 195 13.72 29.10 2.60
C LEU A 195 13.03 29.97 3.68
N ASN A 196 11.83 30.49 3.38
CA ASN A 196 11.07 31.30 4.30
C ASN A 196 9.56 31.07 4.23
N ASP A 197 8.90 31.46 5.30
CA ASP A 197 7.45 31.51 5.38
C ASP A 197 6.90 32.81 4.83
N GLY A 198 5.65 32.74 4.41
CA GLY A 198 4.87 33.87 3.95
C GLY A 198 3.92 33.45 2.85
N CYS A 199 2.93 34.30 2.59
CA CYS A 199 1.96 34.09 1.51
C CYS A 199 2.35 34.84 0.21
N SER A 200 3.50 35.51 0.21
CA SER A 200 3.98 36.33 -0.91
C SER A 200 5.50 36.52 -0.78
N ARG A 201 6.18 36.64 -1.93
CA ARG A 201 7.63 36.84 -2.04
C ARG A 201 8.47 35.83 -1.25
N THR A 202 8.08 34.56 -1.23
CA THR A 202 8.92 33.52 -0.61
C THR A 202 10.12 33.15 -1.50
N ALA A 203 11.16 32.57 -0.89
CA ALA A 203 12.40 32.21 -1.56
C ALA A 203 12.62 30.69 -1.61
N LEU A 204 13.36 30.21 -2.60
CA LEU A 204 13.82 28.83 -2.73
C LEU A 204 15.22 28.77 -3.35
N ASP A 205 15.91 27.64 -3.18
CA ASP A 205 17.09 27.31 -3.98
C ASP A 205 16.65 26.99 -5.42
N LEU A 206 16.72 28.00 -6.31
CA LEU A 206 16.27 27.87 -7.69
C LEU A 206 17.04 26.77 -8.46
N ASP A 207 18.34 26.68 -8.23
CA ASP A 207 19.19 25.65 -8.83
C ASP A 207 18.73 24.25 -8.44
N TRP A 208 18.27 24.05 -7.20
CA TRP A 208 17.72 22.76 -6.77
C TRP A 208 16.37 22.45 -7.43
N ALA A 209 15.52 23.46 -7.63
CA ALA A 209 14.27 23.30 -8.38
C ALA A 209 14.54 22.87 -9.82
N TYR A 210 15.47 23.54 -10.52
CA TYR A 210 15.86 23.13 -11.87
C TYR A 210 16.52 21.75 -11.87
N GLU A 211 17.39 21.43 -10.92
CA GLU A 211 18.01 20.11 -10.80
C GLU A 211 16.94 19.01 -10.67
N ALA A 212 15.89 19.24 -9.88
CA ALA A 212 14.77 18.30 -9.74
C ALA A 212 13.91 18.20 -11.01
N ILE A 213 13.66 19.31 -11.69
CA ILE A 213 12.89 19.34 -12.96
C ILE A 213 13.65 18.61 -14.08
N TYR A 214 14.96 18.78 -14.19
CA TYR A 214 15.79 18.13 -15.20
C TYR A 214 16.26 16.72 -14.82
N LEU A 215 15.89 16.23 -13.63
CA LEU A 215 16.35 14.95 -13.13
C LEU A 215 15.90 13.82 -14.06
N ASN A 216 16.83 13.09 -14.66
CA ASN A 216 16.48 12.01 -15.59
C ASN A 216 17.57 10.94 -15.58
N ARG A 217 17.17 9.71 -15.91
CA ARG A 217 18.07 8.59 -16.15
C ARG A 217 17.66 7.85 -17.41
N SER A 218 18.65 7.38 -18.16
CA SER A 218 18.44 6.55 -19.36
C SER A 218 17.79 5.20 -19.03
N ASP A 219 18.10 4.65 -17.85
CA ASP A 219 17.56 3.38 -17.36
C ASP A 219 16.22 3.57 -16.63
N ARG A 220 15.13 3.23 -17.33
CA ARG A 220 13.72 3.30 -16.89
C ARG A 220 13.27 2.06 -16.12
N SER A 221 14.16 1.10 -15.87
CA SER A 221 13.85 -0.25 -15.36
C SER A 221 13.25 -0.34 -13.94
N ARG A 222 12.93 0.76 -13.26
CA ARG A 222 12.56 0.72 -11.81
C ARG A 222 11.08 0.98 -11.49
N LEU A 223 10.22 1.13 -12.49
CA LEU A 223 8.79 1.37 -12.23
C LEU A 223 7.97 0.19 -12.75
N LEU A 224 7.28 -0.47 -11.81
CA LEU A 224 6.25 -1.44 -12.14
C LEU A 224 5.05 -0.74 -12.77
N ASP A 225 4.76 -1.07 -14.01
CA ASP A 225 3.47 -0.77 -14.62
C ASP A 225 2.42 -1.74 -14.08
N LEU A 226 1.80 -1.36 -12.96
CA LEU A 226 0.78 -2.18 -12.30
C LEU A 226 -0.46 -2.40 -13.16
N GLU A 227 -0.78 -1.49 -14.08
CA GLU A 227 -1.94 -1.62 -14.96
C GLU A 227 -1.66 -2.60 -16.10
N ALA A 228 -0.49 -2.51 -16.73
CA ALA A 228 -0.05 -3.51 -17.70
C ALA A 228 0.06 -4.89 -17.05
N LEU A 229 0.65 -4.99 -15.86
CA LEU A 229 0.78 -6.26 -15.14
C LEU A 229 -0.59 -6.83 -14.74
N ARG A 230 -1.55 -5.97 -14.34
CA ARG A 230 -2.92 -6.41 -14.06
C ARG A 230 -3.57 -7.01 -15.30
N ARG A 231 -3.49 -6.32 -16.44
CA ARG A 231 -4.01 -6.83 -17.72
C ARG A 231 -3.36 -8.15 -18.10
N GLN A 232 -2.04 -8.26 -17.95
CA GLN A 232 -1.31 -9.49 -18.23
C GLN A 232 -1.79 -10.65 -17.35
N VAL A 233 -1.97 -10.42 -16.04
CA VAL A 233 -2.53 -11.42 -15.11
C VAL A 233 -3.94 -11.81 -15.54
N ASP A 234 -4.77 -10.85 -15.96
CA ASP A 234 -6.13 -11.13 -16.39
C ASP A 234 -6.21 -11.99 -17.65
N ASP A 235 -5.30 -11.75 -18.59
CA ASP A 235 -5.18 -12.51 -19.85
C ASP A 235 -4.76 -13.97 -19.61
N TRP A 236 -4.07 -14.27 -18.51
CA TRP A 236 -3.65 -15.65 -18.17
C TRP A 236 -4.81 -16.59 -17.84
N PHE A 237 -5.96 -16.05 -17.48
CA PHE A 237 -7.15 -16.84 -17.13
C PHE A 237 -8.16 -16.94 -18.27
N THR A 238 -7.73 -16.66 -19.51
CA THR A 238 -8.54 -16.93 -20.69
C THR A 238 -8.60 -18.44 -20.95
N PRO A 239 -9.70 -18.97 -21.53
CA PRO A 239 -9.81 -20.41 -21.83
C PRO A 239 -8.61 -20.96 -22.61
N THR A 240 -8.13 -20.19 -23.59
CA THR A 240 -6.98 -20.56 -24.43
C THR A 240 -5.71 -20.77 -23.60
N VAL A 241 -5.42 -19.88 -22.66
CA VAL A 241 -4.22 -19.98 -21.83
C VAL A 241 -4.35 -21.09 -20.79
N LEU A 242 -5.55 -21.28 -20.22
CA LEU A 242 -5.79 -22.39 -19.30
C LEU A 242 -5.62 -23.76 -19.99
N ASP A 243 -6.08 -23.91 -21.23
CA ASP A 243 -5.88 -25.12 -22.02
C ASP A 243 -4.40 -25.35 -22.38
N GLN A 244 -3.64 -24.27 -22.59
CA GLN A 244 -2.19 -24.36 -22.83
C GLN A 244 -1.43 -24.86 -21.59
N GLU A 245 -1.74 -24.32 -20.41
CA GLU A 245 -0.97 -24.61 -19.18
C GLU A 245 -1.42 -25.90 -18.48
N LEU A 246 -2.72 -26.19 -18.52
CA LEU A 246 -3.30 -27.31 -17.77
C LEU A 246 -3.86 -28.42 -18.67
N GLY A 247 -3.66 -28.30 -19.98
CA GLY A 247 -4.18 -29.23 -20.99
C GLY A 247 -5.66 -29.01 -21.30
N PRO A 248 -6.14 -29.54 -22.45
CA PRO A 248 -7.54 -29.41 -22.86
C PRO A 248 -8.46 -30.13 -21.89
N ALA A 249 -9.58 -29.50 -21.52
CA ALA A 249 -10.60 -30.13 -20.69
C ALA A 249 -11.37 -31.22 -21.46
N VAL A 250 -11.05 -32.49 -21.21
CA VAL A 250 -11.66 -33.63 -21.89
C VAL A 250 -12.91 -34.11 -21.15
N THR A 251 -12.85 -34.12 -19.82
CA THR A 251 -13.91 -34.59 -18.93
C THR A 251 -14.83 -33.46 -18.50
N GLU A 252 -16.03 -33.81 -18.02
CA GLU A 252 -16.97 -32.82 -17.50
C GLU A 252 -16.43 -32.08 -16.26
N THR A 253 -15.75 -32.79 -15.36
CA THR A 253 -15.12 -32.18 -14.18
C THR A 253 -14.08 -31.14 -14.57
N GLU A 254 -13.23 -31.43 -15.56
CA GLU A 254 -12.26 -30.46 -16.07
C GLU A 254 -12.94 -29.24 -16.69
N ARG A 255 -14.04 -29.43 -17.43
CA ARG A 255 -14.80 -28.33 -18.01
C ARG A 255 -15.40 -27.42 -16.94
N ILE A 256 -16.01 -27.98 -15.89
CA ILE A 256 -16.56 -27.22 -14.76
C ILE A 256 -15.44 -26.46 -14.04
N ALA A 257 -14.32 -27.12 -13.75
CA ALA A 257 -13.18 -26.49 -13.09
C ALA A 257 -12.59 -25.33 -13.92
N ARG A 258 -12.45 -25.51 -15.24
CA ARG A 258 -11.98 -24.45 -16.15
C ARG A 258 -12.95 -23.27 -16.20
N GLN A 259 -14.25 -23.54 -16.31
CA GLN A 259 -15.26 -22.49 -16.27
C GLN A 259 -15.18 -21.71 -14.96
N TRP A 260 -15.03 -22.40 -13.81
CA TRP A 260 -14.90 -21.76 -12.51
C TRP A 260 -13.64 -20.87 -12.37
N LEU A 261 -12.50 -21.32 -12.91
CA LEU A 261 -11.28 -20.51 -13.00
C LEU A 261 -11.43 -19.29 -13.91
N CYS A 262 -12.14 -19.44 -15.04
CA CYS A 262 -12.45 -18.34 -15.95
C CYS A 262 -13.38 -17.30 -15.33
N ARG A 263 -14.27 -17.70 -14.40
CA ARG A 263 -15.24 -16.80 -13.77
C ARG A 263 -14.56 -15.62 -13.09
N SER A 264 -15.24 -14.48 -13.17
CA SER A 264 -14.76 -13.21 -12.65
C SER A 264 -14.40 -13.26 -11.17
N GLY A 265 -13.51 -12.36 -10.78
CA GLY A 265 -13.01 -12.14 -9.44
C GLY A 265 -11.98 -11.01 -9.49
N LYS A 266 -11.70 -10.36 -8.35
CA LYS A 266 -10.72 -9.26 -8.31
C LYS A 266 -9.27 -9.73 -8.58
N ARG A 267 -9.02 -11.05 -8.60
CA ARG A 267 -7.72 -11.71 -8.88
C ARG A 267 -6.54 -11.08 -8.12
N TRP A 268 -6.78 -10.70 -6.87
CA TRP A 268 -5.78 -10.00 -6.06
C TRP A 268 -4.58 -10.88 -5.76
N ARG A 269 -4.79 -12.14 -5.38
CA ARG A 269 -3.72 -13.06 -5.01
C ARG A 269 -2.75 -13.37 -6.17
N PRO A 270 -3.20 -13.78 -7.38
CA PRO A 270 -2.28 -13.97 -8.50
C PRO A 270 -1.59 -12.67 -8.92
N PHE A 271 -2.29 -11.53 -8.86
CA PHE A 271 -1.69 -10.23 -9.13
C PHE A 271 -0.59 -9.88 -8.11
N LEU A 272 -0.79 -10.16 -6.82
CA LEU A 272 0.22 -9.94 -5.78
C LEU A 272 1.46 -10.80 -6.02
N ALA A 273 1.29 -12.07 -6.38
CA ALA A 273 2.41 -12.95 -6.72
C ALA A 273 3.24 -12.38 -7.89
N ALA A 274 2.56 -11.92 -8.95
CA ALA A 274 3.20 -11.29 -10.10
C ALA A 274 3.90 -9.97 -9.74
N CYS A 275 3.26 -9.11 -8.94
CA CYS A 275 3.86 -7.85 -8.52
C CYS A 275 5.13 -8.07 -7.69
N VAL A 276 5.13 -9.05 -6.77
CA VAL A 276 6.32 -9.38 -5.96
C VAL A 276 7.45 -9.90 -6.83
N TYR A 277 7.15 -10.80 -7.75
CA TYR A 277 8.14 -11.33 -8.69
C TYR A 277 8.80 -10.22 -9.49
N GLU A 278 8.00 -9.39 -10.16
CA GLU A 278 8.51 -8.28 -10.98
C GLU A 278 9.26 -7.25 -10.12
N ALA A 279 8.74 -6.90 -8.93
CA ALA A 279 9.42 -5.95 -8.04
C ALA A 279 10.83 -6.39 -7.65
N LEU A 280 11.00 -7.67 -7.32
CA LEU A 280 12.30 -8.24 -6.97
C LEU A 280 13.20 -8.40 -8.19
N ARG A 281 12.62 -8.70 -9.36
CA ARG A 281 13.37 -8.80 -10.62
C ARG A 281 13.94 -7.46 -11.04
N LEU A 282 13.18 -6.35 -10.90
CA LEU A 282 13.63 -5.01 -11.29
C LEU A 282 14.74 -4.48 -10.38
N ASP A 283 14.69 -4.77 -9.08
CA ASP A 283 15.72 -4.35 -8.11
C ASP A 283 16.93 -5.32 -8.06
N GLY A 284 16.78 -6.53 -8.60
CA GLY A 284 17.82 -7.55 -8.62
C GLY A 284 18.89 -7.35 -9.70
N PRO A 285 20.08 -7.94 -9.54
CA PRO A 285 21.10 -7.95 -10.58
C PRO A 285 20.54 -8.63 -11.85
N GLN A 286 20.48 -7.89 -12.95
CA GLN A 286 20.14 -8.45 -14.25
C GLN A 286 21.36 -9.24 -14.74
N ASP A 287 21.23 -10.55 -14.92
CA ASP A 287 22.22 -11.34 -15.64
C ASP A 287 21.90 -11.23 -17.15
N PRO A 288 22.70 -10.51 -17.95
CA PRO A 288 22.46 -10.38 -19.38
C PRO A 288 22.62 -11.71 -20.15
N ALA A 289 23.20 -12.74 -19.51
CA ALA A 289 23.31 -14.09 -20.07
C ALA A 289 22.16 -15.02 -19.63
N ALA A 290 21.29 -14.59 -18.72
CA ALA A 290 20.10 -15.36 -18.38
C ALA A 290 19.17 -15.45 -19.60
N PRO A 291 18.51 -16.61 -19.82
CA PRO A 291 17.49 -16.73 -20.86
C PRO A 291 16.44 -15.64 -20.68
N ALA A 292 15.90 -15.13 -21.78
CA ALA A 292 14.74 -14.24 -21.72
C ALA A 292 13.61 -14.96 -20.98
N ASP A 293 13.16 -14.39 -19.86
CA ASP A 293 11.98 -14.85 -19.15
C ASP A 293 10.76 -14.57 -20.03
N ASP A 294 10.17 -15.63 -20.58
CA ASP A 294 8.94 -15.55 -21.38
C ASP A 294 7.68 -15.40 -20.50
N GLY A 295 7.86 -15.32 -19.18
CA GLY A 295 6.81 -15.20 -18.19
C GLY A 295 6.04 -16.50 -17.94
N THR A 296 6.46 -17.62 -18.54
CA THR A 296 5.75 -18.90 -18.44
C THR A 296 5.73 -19.42 -17.00
N ASP A 297 6.85 -19.33 -16.28
CA ASP A 297 6.90 -19.78 -14.89
C ASP A 297 6.10 -18.88 -13.95
N LEU A 298 6.14 -17.57 -14.18
CA LEU A 298 5.32 -16.63 -13.42
C LEU A 298 3.83 -16.89 -13.65
N ARG A 299 3.43 -17.12 -14.90
CA ARG A 299 2.06 -17.49 -15.27
C ARG A 299 1.61 -18.75 -14.53
N LYS A 300 2.42 -19.81 -14.51
CA LYS A 300 2.12 -21.05 -13.76
C LYS A 300 1.95 -20.79 -12.27
N VAL A 301 2.81 -19.97 -11.67
CA VAL A 301 2.69 -19.59 -10.25
C VAL A 301 1.39 -18.81 -9.98
N ALA A 302 1.05 -17.84 -10.84
CA ALA A 302 -0.19 -17.09 -10.71
C ALA A 302 -1.43 -17.98 -10.86
N LEU A 303 -1.44 -18.88 -11.85
CA LEU A 303 -2.50 -19.87 -12.03
C LEU A 303 -2.61 -20.80 -10.82
N ALA A 304 -1.49 -21.22 -10.22
CA ALA A 304 -1.49 -22.07 -9.04
C ALA A 304 -2.13 -21.38 -7.84
N VAL A 305 -1.76 -20.11 -7.60
CA VAL A 305 -2.34 -19.27 -6.55
C VAL A 305 -3.85 -19.14 -6.71
N GLU A 306 -4.34 -18.90 -7.93
CA GLU A 306 -5.77 -18.80 -8.19
C GLU A 306 -6.48 -20.15 -8.06
N CYS A 307 -5.85 -21.27 -8.45
CA CYS A 307 -6.40 -22.61 -8.23
C CYS A 307 -6.65 -22.87 -6.74
N PHE A 308 -5.68 -22.54 -5.87
CA PHE A 308 -5.86 -22.68 -4.42
C PHE A 308 -6.98 -21.78 -3.90
N HIS A 309 -7.07 -20.53 -4.36
CA HIS A 309 -8.11 -19.61 -3.94
C HIS A 309 -9.51 -20.06 -4.41
N LYS A 310 -9.64 -20.46 -5.66
CA LYS A 310 -10.91 -20.89 -6.25
C LYS A 310 -11.36 -22.23 -5.68
N ALA A 311 -10.43 -23.11 -5.28
CA ALA A 311 -10.75 -24.31 -4.51
C ALA A 311 -11.31 -23.96 -3.14
N SER A 312 -10.65 -23.05 -2.39
CA SER A 312 -11.12 -22.65 -1.07
C SER A 312 -12.53 -22.07 -1.13
N LEU A 313 -12.84 -21.22 -2.10
CA LEU A 313 -14.18 -20.65 -2.26
C LEU A 313 -15.26 -21.71 -2.53
N VAL A 314 -14.95 -22.75 -3.30
CA VAL A 314 -15.91 -23.83 -3.57
C VAL A 314 -16.21 -24.60 -2.29
N HIS A 315 -15.19 -24.85 -1.47
CA HIS A 315 -15.34 -25.53 -0.19
C HIS A 315 -16.05 -24.62 0.84
N ASP A 316 -15.65 -23.36 0.95
CA ASP A 316 -16.28 -22.36 1.82
C ASP A 316 -17.78 -22.20 1.47
N ASP A 317 -18.13 -22.07 0.18
CA ASP A 317 -19.53 -21.95 -0.26
C ASP A 317 -20.38 -23.15 0.23
N ILE A 318 -19.82 -24.37 0.23
CA ILE A 318 -20.50 -25.58 0.71
C ILE A 318 -20.61 -25.57 2.24
N GLU A 319 -19.56 -25.17 2.93
CA GLU A 319 -19.50 -25.15 4.40
C GLU A 319 -20.43 -24.11 5.01
N ASP A 320 -20.61 -22.99 4.31
CA ASP A 320 -21.44 -21.86 4.71
C ASP A 320 -22.88 -21.92 4.17
N ASP A 321 -23.19 -22.86 3.26
CA ASP A 321 -24.48 -22.97 2.54
C ASP A 321 -24.80 -21.70 1.72
N ASP A 322 -23.76 -21.07 1.16
CA ASP A 322 -23.88 -19.83 0.37
C ASP A 322 -24.55 -20.10 -0.98
N ALA A 323 -25.75 -19.55 -1.19
CA ALA A 323 -26.47 -19.77 -2.45
C ALA A 323 -25.80 -19.11 -3.68
N THR A 324 -24.99 -18.07 -3.50
CA THR A 324 -24.41 -17.29 -4.60
C THR A 324 -22.96 -16.89 -4.37
N ARG A 325 -22.18 -16.84 -5.46
CA ARG A 325 -20.81 -16.34 -5.50
C ARG A 325 -20.60 -15.52 -6.77
N TYR A 326 -20.02 -14.33 -6.62
CA TYR A 326 -19.80 -13.37 -7.72
C TYR A 326 -21.08 -12.95 -8.46
N GLY A 327 -22.24 -12.95 -7.77
CA GLY A 327 -23.54 -12.62 -8.37
C GLY A 327 -24.14 -13.75 -9.22
N GLU A 328 -23.54 -14.93 -9.20
CA GLU A 328 -24.05 -16.15 -9.86
C GLU A 328 -24.32 -17.24 -8.81
N PRO A 329 -25.12 -18.27 -9.12
CA PRO A 329 -25.33 -19.37 -8.18
C PRO A 329 -24.01 -20.07 -7.84
N ALA A 330 -23.81 -20.43 -6.57
CA ALA A 330 -22.62 -21.15 -6.12
C ALA A 330 -22.49 -22.51 -6.82
N LEU A 331 -21.28 -23.09 -6.82
CA LEU A 331 -21.01 -24.30 -7.61
C LEU A 331 -21.85 -25.50 -7.12
N HIS A 332 -22.09 -25.59 -5.81
CA HIS A 332 -22.90 -26.65 -5.20
C HIS A 332 -24.40 -26.49 -5.50
N GLU A 333 -24.90 -25.26 -5.64
CA GLU A 333 -26.27 -24.98 -6.08
C GLU A 333 -26.47 -25.39 -7.55
N GLN A 334 -25.47 -25.19 -8.41
CA GLN A 334 -25.56 -25.50 -9.83
C GLN A 334 -25.43 -27.00 -10.13
N TYR A 335 -24.48 -27.68 -9.48
CA TYR A 335 -24.06 -29.04 -9.84
C TYR A 335 -24.22 -30.07 -8.71
N GLY A 336 -24.66 -29.64 -7.53
CA GLY A 336 -24.74 -30.45 -6.31
C GLY A 336 -23.41 -30.51 -5.56
N VAL A 337 -23.52 -30.68 -4.23
CA VAL A 337 -22.38 -30.79 -3.30
C VAL A 337 -21.32 -31.81 -3.76
N PRO A 338 -21.65 -33.05 -4.21
CA PRO A 338 -20.62 -34.02 -4.59
C PRO A 338 -19.74 -33.57 -5.76
N VAL A 339 -20.33 -32.89 -6.75
CA VAL A 339 -19.58 -32.39 -7.91
C VAL A 339 -18.73 -31.20 -7.50
N ALA A 340 -19.29 -30.27 -6.75
CA ALA A 340 -18.59 -29.08 -6.30
C ALA A 340 -17.37 -29.43 -5.43
N LEU A 341 -17.53 -30.31 -4.44
CA LEU A 341 -16.45 -30.79 -3.59
C LEU A 341 -15.29 -31.37 -4.41
N ASN A 342 -15.60 -32.25 -5.37
CA ASN A 342 -14.60 -32.87 -6.24
C ASN A 342 -13.93 -31.87 -7.18
N VAL A 343 -14.62 -30.81 -7.62
CA VAL A 343 -14.01 -29.73 -8.40
C VAL A 343 -13.02 -28.94 -7.55
N GLY A 344 -13.34 -28.65 -6.29
CA GLY A 344 -12.38 -28.03 -5.35
C GLY A 344 -11.12 -28.87 -5.18
N ASP A 345 -11.27 -30.18 -5.00
CA ASP A 345 -10.14 -31.11 -4.86
C ASP A 345 -9.26 -31.19 -6.12
N LEU A 346 -9.89 -31.19 -7.30
CA LEU A 346 -9.18 -31.14 -8.58
C LEU A 346 -8.32 -29.87 -8.69
N LEU A 347 -8.87 -28.71 -8.33
CA LEU A 347 -8.17 -27.43 -8.39
C LEU A 347 -6.99 -27.39 -7.41
N LEU A 348 -7.14 -27.93 -6.20
CA LEU A 348 -6.02 -28.09 -5.27
C LEU A 348 -4.87 -28.90 -5.89
N GLY A 349 -5.19 -30.05 -6.50
CA GLY A 349 -4.21 -30.89 -7.20
C GLY A 349 -3.52 -30.15 -8.36
N GLN A 350 -4.30 -29.44 -9.19
CA GLN A 350 -3.78 -28.66 -10.32
C GLN A 350 -2.84 -27.54 -9.87
N GLY A 351 -3.13 -26.88 -8.74
CA GLY A 351 -2.24 -25.85 -8.18
C GLY A 351 -0.85 -26.38 -7.85
N TYR A 352 -0.75 -27.56 -7.22
CA TYR A 352 0.55 -28.19 -6.94
C TYR A 352 1.25 -28.68 -8.22
N GLN A 353 0.49 -29.22 -9.18
CA GLN A 353 1.05 -29.63 -10.48
C GLN A 353 1.67 -28.45 -11.23
N LEU A 354 1.02 -27.28 -11.23
CA LEU A 354 1.53 -26.07 -11.86
C LEU A 354 2.87 -25.62 -11.24
N ILE A 355 2.97 -25.63 -9.91
CA ILE A 355 4.24 -25.32 -9.22
C ILE A 355 5.33 -26.31 -9.63
N ALA A 356 5.02 -27.61 -9.63
CA ALA A 356 5.98 -28.65 -9.99
C ALA A 356 6.44 -28.57 -11.46
N ALA A 357 5.56 -28.08 -12.35
CA ALA A 357 5.81 -27.92 -13.78
C ALA A 357 6.57 -26.63 -14.15
N THR A 358 6.94 -25.80 -13.18
CA THR A 358 7.82 -24.64 -13.42
C THR A 358 9.24 -25.09 -13.85
N GLY A 359 9.89 -24.25 -14.67
CA GLY A 359 11.28 -24.35 -15.07
C GLY A 359 12.28 -23.92 -13.98
N ALA A 360 11.78 -23.44 -12.83
CA ALA A 360 12.59 -23.06 -11.68
C ALA A 360 13.51 -24.18 -11.17
N ALA A 361 14.60 -23.79 -10.50
CA ALA A 361 15.54 -24.71 -9.86
C ALA A 361 14.85 -25.63 -8.83
N ALA A 362 15.39 -26.83 -8.64
CA ALA A 362 14.73 -27.87 -7.84
C ALA A 362 14.50 -27.47 -6.37
N ASP A 363 15.43 -26.74 -5.79
CA ASP A 363 15.33 -26.14 -4.46
C ASP A 363 14.19 -25.12 -4.38
N ARG A 364 14.09 -24.20 -5.35
CA ARG A 364 12.99 -23.22 -5.43
C ARG A 364 11.64 -23.90 -5.60
N LYS A 365 11.55 -24.96 -6.41
CA LYS A 365 10.32 -25.74 -6.55
C LYS A 365 9.91 -26.42 -5.25
N ALA A 366 10.85 -27.05 -4.55
CA ALA A 366 10.61 -27.66 -3.26
C ALA A 366 10.12 -26.61 -2.23
N ASP A 367 10.72 -25.43 -2.22
CA ASP A 367 10.33 -24.32 -1.36
C ASP A 367 8.93 -23.79 -1.67
N MET A 368 8.61 -23.61 -2.95
CA MET A 368 7.26 -23.21 -3.38
C MET A 368 6.20 -24.23 -2.97
N LEU A 369 6.46 -25.53 -3.21
CA LEU A 369 5.55 -26.61 -2.82
C LEU A 369 5.34 -26.65 -1.30
N ARG A 370 6.42 -26.51 -0.52
CA ARG A 370 6.36 -26.47 0.95
C ARG A 370 5.53 -25.29 1.44
N VAL A 371 5.75 -24.09 0.91
CA VAL A 371 4.94 -22.90 1.25
C VAL A 371 3.46 -23.12 0.93
N ALA A 372 3.15 -23.65 -0.25
CA ALA A 372 1.77 -23.93 -0.64
C ALA A 372 1.12 -25.00 0.26
N ALA A 373 1.85 -26.05 0.64
CA ALA A 373 1.36 -27.11 1.51
C ALA A 373 1.14 -26.63 2.97
N ASP A 374 2.10 -25.89 3.51
CA ASP A 374 2.00 -25.30 4.85
C ASP A 374 0.85 -24.29 4.93
N GLY A 375 0.72 -23.45 3.90
CA GLY A 375 -0.37 -22.48 3.78
C GLY A 375 -1.73 -23.15 3.73
N HIS A 376 -1.91 -24.16 2.87
CA HIS A 376 -3.14 -24.94 2.77
C HIS A 376 -3.47 -25.63 4.10
N THR A 377 -2.50 -26.27 4.74
CA THR A 377 -2.70 -26.90 6.06
C THR A 377 -3.16 -25.87 7.11
N SER A 378 -2.56 -24.68 7.13
CA SER A 378 -2.95 -23.62 8.06
C SER A 378 -4.37 -23.11 7.79
N LEU A 379 -4.77 -22.95 6.52
CA LEU A 379 -6.13 -22.54 6.15
C LEU A 379 -7.16 -23.56 6.63
N CYS A 380 -6.94 -24.85 6.37
CA CYS A 380 -7.85 -25.92 6.83
C CYS A 380 -7.93 -25.98 8.36
N LEU A 381 -6.82 -25.76 9.07
CA LEU A 381 -6.83 -25.70 10.54
C LEU A 381 -7.59 -24.47 11.05
N GLY A 382 -7.45 -23.32 10.39
CA GLY A 382 -8.18 -22.09 10.71
C GLY A 382 -9.68 -22.26 10.53
N GLN A 383 -10.11 -22.67 9.33
CA GLN A 383 -11.51 -22.94 9.01
C GLN A 383 -12.07 -24.05 9.90
N GLY A 384 -11.32 -25.14 10.09
CA GLY A 384 -11.73 -26.25 10.96
C GLY A 384 -11.98 -25.84 12.41
N ARG A 385 -11.26 -24.85 12.95
CA ARG A 385 -11.53 -24.31 14.30
C ARG A 385 -12.85 -23.58 14.37
N GLU A 386 -13.16 -22.78 13.36
CA GLU A 386 -14.45 -22.09 13.25
C GLU A 386 -15.59 -23.09 13.14
N LEU A 387 -15.49 -24.08 12.24
CA LEU A 387 -16.48 -25.16 12.09
C LEU A 387 -16.66 -25.97 13.39
N CYS A 388 -15.57 -26.32 14.07
CA CYS A 388 -15.63 -27.05 15.34
C CYS A 388 -16.28 -26.22 16.44
N TRP A 389 -15.98 -24.92 16.50
CA TRP A 389 -16.63 -23.99 17.41
C TRP A 389 -18.13 -23.86 17.08
N MET A 390 -18.52 -23.77 15.81
CA MET A 390 -19.94 -23.72 15.43
C MET A 390 -20.71 -24.98 15.85
N ARG A 391 -20.05 -26.14 15.87
CA ARG A 391 -20.64 -27.39 16.39
C ARG A 391 -20.78 -27.42 17.90
N GLN A 392 -19.87 -26.76 18.63
CA GLN A 392 -19.88 -26.68 20.09
C GLN A 392 -19.55 -25.25 20.55
N PRO A 393 -20.51 -24.31 20.45
CA PRO A 393 -20.26 -22.91 20.71
C PRO A 393 -19.84 -22.66 22.15
N GLY A 394 -18.72 -21.96 22.32
CA GLY A 394 -18.17 -21.56 23.61
C GLY A 394 -17.76 -20.09 23.61
N VAL A 395 -17.58 -19.51 24.78
CA VAL A 395 -17.09 -18.13 24.89
C VAL A 395 -15.62 -18.10 24.47
N LEU A 396 -15.28 -17.29 23.46
CA LEU A 396 -13.90 -17.06 23.04
C LEU A 396 -13.38 -15.74 23.60
N THR A 397 -12.11 -15.74 24.00
CA THR A 397 -11.35 -14.53 24.31
C THR A 397 -10.92 -13.80 23.04
N PRO A 398 -10.60 -12.49 23.11
CA PRO A 398 -10.06 -11.78 21.95
C PRO A 398 -8.81 -12.44 21.37
N LEU A 399 -7.92 -13.00 22.21
CA LEU A 399 -6.72 -13.70 21.74
C LEU A 399 -7.04 -14.97 20.95
N GLU A 400 -8.07 -15.72 21.33
CA GLU A 400 -8.50 -16.91 20.61
C GLU A 400 -9.13 -16.55 19.26
N VAL A 401 -9.93 -15.49 19.21
CA VAL A 401 -10.49 -14.97 17.95
C VAL A 401 -9.37 -14.50 17.01
N LEU A 402 -8.41 -13.73 17.51
CA LEU A 402 -7.26 -13.29 16.71
C LEU A 402 -6.41 -14.48 16.22
N HIS A 403 -6.32 -15.56 16.99
CA HIS A 403 -5.65 -16.79 16.56
C HIS A 403 -6.40 -17.52 15.43
N ILE A 404 -7.74 -17.47 15.43
CA ILE A 404 -8.55 -17.95 14.30
C ILE A 404 -8.30 -17.08 13.07
N PHE A 405 -8.36 -15.74 13.21
CA PHE A 405 -8.12 -14.79 12.11
C PHE A 405 -6.74 -14.98 11.47
N ARG A 406 -5.70 -15.16 12.30
CA ARG A 406 -4.33 -15.46 11.87
C ARG A 406 -4.23 -16.70 10.97
N GLN A 407 -5.07 -17.71 11.20
CA GLN A 407 -5.01 -18.96 10.44
C GLN A 407 -5.93 -18.99 9.22
N LYS A 408 -7.03 -18.24 9.23
CA LYS A 408 -8.03 -18.26 8.15
C LYS A 408 -7.62 -17.40 6.95
N THR A 409 -7.06 -16.21 7.18
CA THR A 409 -6.89 -15.23 6.10
C THR A 409 -5.42 -15.00 5.74
N SER A 410 -4.54 -14.90 6.75
CA SER A 410 -3.12 -14.62 6.56
C SER A 410 -2.37 -15.62 5.65
N PRO A 411 -2.59 -16.95 5.75
CA PRO A 411 -1.81 -17.90 4.97
C PRO A 411 -2.04 -17.78 3.46
N ALA A 412 -3.25 -17.43 3.02
CA ALA A 412 -3.55 -17.27 1.59
C ALA A 412 -2.79 -16.09 0.98
N PHE A 413 -2.66 -14.97 1.71
CA PHE A 413 -1.81 -13.85 1.29
C PHE A 413 -0.33 -14.24 1.33
N GLU A 414 0.10 -14.95 2.38
CA GLU A 414 1.48 -15.40 2.51
C GLU A 414 1.90 -16.29 1.34
N VAL A 415 1.08 -17.28 0.96
CA VAL A 415 1.34 -18.14 -0.19
C VAL A 415 1.53 -17.32 -1.47
N ALA A 416 0.61 -16.39 -1.76
CA ALA A 416 0.71 -15.55 -2.95
C ALA A 416 2.02 -14.74 -3.00
N LEU A 417 2.35 -14.05 -1.91
CA LEU A 417 3.56 -13.22 -1.84
C LEU A 417 4.84 -14.06 -1.90
N ARG A 418 4.90 -15.16 -1.14
CA ARG A 418 6.09 -16.00 -1.04
C ARG A 418 6.36 -16.80 -2.30
N LEU A 419 5.33 -17.28 -3.02
CA LEU A 419 5.54 -17.96 -4.29
C LEU A 419 6.20 -17.05 -5.32
N GLY A 420 5.73 -15.80 -5.45
CA GLY A 420 6.37 -14.80 -6.30
C GLY A 420 7.80 -14.49 -5.88
N ALA A 421 8.04 -14.36 -4.57
CA ALA A 421 9.38 -14.09 -4.03
C ALA A 421 10.37 -15.24 -4.25
N ILE A 422 9.95 -16.49 -4.00
CA ILE A 422 10.78 -17.68 -4.19
C ILE A 422 11.12 -17.84 -5.68
N LEU A 423 10.14 -17.62 -6.57
CA LEU A 423 10.38 -17.69 -8.01
C LEU A 423 11.45 -16.66 -8.44
N ALA A 424 11.37 -15.44 -7.92
CA ALA A 424 12.36 -14.37 -8.15
C ALA A 424 13.73 -14.64 -7.48
N GLY A 425 13.86 -15.70 -6.69
CA GLY A 425 15.10 -16.05 -6.00
C GLY A 425 15.36 -15.24 -4.73
N ALA A 426 14.31 -14.74 -4.08
CA ALA A 426 14.44 -14.01 -2.82
C ALA A 426 15.00 -14.89 -1.70
N GLY A 427 15.86 -14.31 -0.87
CA GLY A 427 16.43 -14.97 0.29
C GLY A 427 15.47 -15.06 1.49
N SER A 428 15.92 -15.74 2.54
CA SER A 428 15.16 -15.95 3.78
C SER A 428 14.77 -14.67 4.50
N GLU A 429 15.55 -13.59 4.38
CA GLU A 429 15.23 -12.28 4.96
C GLU A 429 13.91 -11.72 4.40
N VAL A 430 13.76 -11.74 3.08
CA VAL A 430 12.51 -11.30 2.41
C VAL A 430 11.36 -12.22 2.80
N ALA A 431 11.58 -13.54 2.83
CA ALA A 431 10.55 -14.49 3.23
C ALA A 431 10.03 -14.23 4.66
N ALA A 432 10.91 -13.92 5.61
CA ALA A 432 10.55 -13.61 6.99
C ALA A 432 9.74 -12.31 7.09
N ILE A 433 10.09 -11.28 6.31
CA ILE A 433 9.35 -10.02 6.25
C ILE A 433 7.96 -10.25 5.64
N LEU A 434 7.86 -11.01 4.54
CA LEU A 434 6.58 -11.30 3.90
C LEU A 434 5.64 -12.10 4.82
N SER A 435 6.16 -13.03 5.62
CA SER A 435 5.35 -13.77 6.60
C SER A 435 4.81 -12.84 7.70
N GLN A 436 5.65 -11.98 8.28
CA GLN A 436 5.20 -10.99 9.28
C GLN A 436 4.19 -9.99 8.69
N TYR A 437 4.42 -9.56 7.46
CA TYR A 437 3.52 -8.68 6.72
C TYR A 437 2.15 -9.34 6.50
N SER A 438 2.13 -10.56 5.97
CA SER A 438 0.89 -11.31 5.68
C SER A 438 0.10 -11.64 6.94
N GLU A 439 0.78 -11.97 8.04
CA GLU A 439 0.15 -12.18 9.34
C GLU A 439 -0.60 -10.93 9.80
N ALA A 440 0.11 -9.80 9.90
CA ALA A 440 -0.48 -8.55 10.36
C ALA A 440 -1.58 -8.03 9.43
N LEU A 441 -1.38 -8.16 8.11
CA LEU A 441 -2.37 -7.78 7.10
C LEU A 441 -3.64 -8.63 7.21
N GLY A 442 -3.51 -9.96 7.32
CA GLY A 442 -4.66 -10.86 7.39
C GLY A 442 -5.49 -10.66 8.66
N ILE A 443 -4.85 -10.40 9.80
CA ILE A 443 -5.56 -10.05 11.04
C ILE A 443 -6.27 -8.71 10.91
N ALA A 444 -5.60 -7.69 10.37
CA ALA A 444 -6.21 -6.38 10.12
C ALA A 444 -7.41 -6.48 9.16
N TYR A 445 -7.31 -7.32 8.12
CA TYR A 445 -8.40 -7.56 7.18
C TYR A 445 -9.64 -8.14 7.88
N GLN A 446 -9.50 -9.18 8.70
CA GLN A 446 -10.67 -9.74 9.42
C GLN A 446 -11.26 -8.76 10.45
N ILE A 447 -10.45 -7.93 11.11
CA ILE A 447 -10.99 -6.90 12.02
C ILE A 447 -11.76 -5.84 11.24
N HIS A 448 -11.29 -5.49 10.03
CA HIS A 448 -11.98 -4.55 9.16
C HIS A 448 -13.31 -5.11 8.68
N ASP A 449 -13.34 -6.37 8.23
CA ASP A 449 -14.58 -7.07 7.83
C ASP A 449 -15.59 -7.10 9.01
N ASP A 450 -15.15 -7.49 10.21
CA ASP A 450 -16.00 -7.48 11.42
C ASP A 450 -16.59 -6.09 11.74
N LEU A 451 -15.84 -5.02 11.45
CA LEU A 451 -16.29 -3.63 11.64
C LEU A 451 -17.28 -3.20 10.54
N GLU A 452 -17.04 -3.57 9.29
CA GLU A 452 -17.94 -3.27 8.18
C GLU A 452 -19.28 -4.00 8.34
N ASP A 453 -19.23 -5.30 8.66
CA ASP A 453 -20.41 -6.15 8.90
C ASP A 453 -21.28 -5.60 10.04
N PHE A 454 -20.65 -5.00 11.06
CA PHE A 454 -21.37 -4.36 12.17
C PHE A 454 -22.06 -3.05 11.77
N GLN A 455 -21.48 -2.31 10.82
CA GLN A 455 -21.97 -1.01 10.37
C GLN A 455 -23.04 -1.12 9.27
N SER A 456 -23.03 -2.20 8.49
CA SER A 456 -24.08 -2.48 7.52
C SER A 456 -25.39 -2.85 8.22
N ASP A 457 -26.32 -1.90 8.30
CA ASP A 457 -27.72 -2.13 8.73
C ASP A 457 -28.52 -3.03 7.75
N GLN A 458 -27.90 -3.49 6.67
CA GLN A 458 -28.53 -4.28 5.61
C GLN A 458 -28.22 -5.78 5.80
N ASP A 459 -29.29 -6.56 5.83
CA ASP A 459 -29.34 -8.02 5.91
C ASP A 459 -28.98 -8.67 7.25
N THR A 460 -29.85 -8.41 8.23
CA THR A 460 -30.09 -9.27 9.41
C THR A 460 -30.49 -10.74 9.09
N ASN A 461 -30.38 -11.19 7.83
CA ASN A 461 -30.61 -12.59 7.44
C ASN A 461 -29.36 -13.48 7.58
N ASP A 462 -28.13 -12.92 7.54
CA ASP A 462 -26.89 -13.68 7.81
C ASP A 462 -26.67 -13.96 9.31
N VAL A 463 -27.59 -13.49 10.15
CA VAL A 463 -27.58 -13.65 11.60
C VAL A 463 -27.69 -15.12 12.03
N GLN A 464 -28.08 -16.03 11.12
CA GLN A 464 -28.13 -17.47 11.39
C GLN A 464 -26.75 -18.13 11.46
N ALA A 465 -25.72 -17.55 10.85
CA ALA A 465 -24.34 -18.04 10.90
C ALA A 465 -23.47 -17.14 11.79
N MET A 466 -23.79 -17.01 13.09
CA MET A 466 -22.89 -16.30 14.01
C MET A 466 -21.50 -16.92 13.96
N ARG A 467 -20.51 -16.19 13.43
CA ARG A 467 -19.09 -16.57 13.40
C ARG A 467 -18.34 -15.98 14.61
N PRO A 468 -17.15 -16.51 14.94
CA PRO A 468 -16.27 -15.86 15.92
C PRO A 468 -16.00 -14.39 15.56
N SER A 469 -16.50 -13.45 16.38
CA SER A 469 -16.35 -12.01 16.15
C SER A 469 -15.46 -11.35 17.20
N ILE A 470 -14.56 -10.48 16.75
CA ILE A 470 -13.69 -9.70 17.65
C ILE A 470 -14.49 -8.70 18.48
N LEU A 471 -15.58 -8.15 17.93
CA LEU A 471 -16.43 -7.19 18.65
C LEU A 471 -17.12 -7.86 19.85
N LEU A 472 -17.69 -9.06 19.65
CA LEU A 472 -18.31 -9.82 20.73
C LEU A 472 -17.28 -10.32 21.76
N ALA A 473 -16.07 -10.66 21.34
CA ALA A 473 -15.01 -11.07 22.25
C ALA A 473 -14.55 -9.91 23.15
N LEU A 474 -14.32 -8.73 22.56
CA LEU A 474 -13.97 -7.51 23.30
C LEU A 474 -15.09 -7.07 24.23
N ALA A 475 -16.35 -7.14 23.77
CA ALA A 475 -17.51 -6.86 24.61
C ALA A 475 -17.59 -7.81 25.80
N GLY A 476 -17.37 -9.12 25.59
CA GLY A 476 -17.42 -10.13 26.65
C GLY A 476 -16.32 -10.00 27.70
N GLU A 477 -15.17 -9.41 27.32
CA GLU A 477 -14.07 -9.08 28.23
C GLU A 477 -14.36 -7.83 29.07
N GLN A 478 -14.99 -6.80 28.48
CA GLN A 478 -15.25 -5.52 29.15
C GLN A 478 -16.58 -5.46 29.92
N ALA A 479 -17.61 -6.14 29.43
CA ALA A 479 -18.95 -6.13 30.01
C ALA A 479 -18.95 -6.72 31.43
N ARG A 480 -19.89 -6.27 32.26
CA ARG A 480 -20.07 -6.75 33.64
C ARG A 480 -21.52 -7.10 33.92
N GLY A 481 -21.75 -7.96 34.92
CA GLY A 481 -23.11 -8.35 35.33
C GLY A 481 -23.94 -8.93 34.19
N ASP A 482 -25.17 -8.45 34.08
CA ASP A 482 -26.17 -8.94 33.11
C ASP A 482 -25.73 -8.75 31.66
N GLU A 483 -24.98 -7.68 31.35
CA GLU A 483 -24.44 -7.43 30.00
C GLU A 483 -23.45 -8.52 29.59
N ARG A 484 -22.58 -8.94 30.52
CA ARG A 484 -21.62 -10.01 30.28
C ARG A 484 -22.34 -11.33 30.09
N GLN A 485 -23.38 -11.58 30.88
CA GLN A 485 -24.20 -12.78 30.73
C GLN A 485 -24.87 -12.81 29.35
N LEU A 486 -25.48 -11.71 28.92
CA LEU A 486 -26.10 -11.59 27.60
C LEU A 486 -25.09 -11.91 26.48
N ILE A 487 -23.91 -11.28 26.49
CA ILE A 487 -22.85 -11.53 25.49
C ILE A 487 -22.40 -13.00 25.52
N GLN A 488 -22.22 -13.60 26.69
CA GLN A 488 -21.84 -15.01 26.80
C GLN A 488 -22.92 -15.97 26.29
N GLN A 489 -24.19 -15.66 26.52
CA GLN A 489 -25.31 -16.45 26.01
C GLN A 489 -25.39 -16.38 24.48
N LEU A 490 -25.08 -15.22 23.90
CA LEU A 490 -24.93 -15.06 22.45
C LEU A 490 -23.78 -15.93 21.91
N TRP A 491 -22.59 -15.88 22.52
CA TRP A 491 -21.47 -16.77 22.17
C TRP A 491 -21.83 -18.26 22.20
N ARG A 492 -22.66 -18.69 23.16
CA ARG A 492 -23.11 -20.08 23.28
C ARG A 492 -24.28 -20.42 22.34
N ARG A 493 -24.74 -19.46 21.54
CA ARG A 493 -25.96 -19.55 20.71
C ARG A 493 -27.20 -19.93 21.53
N GLU A 494 -27.25 -19.54 22.80
CA GLU A 494 -28.43 -19.68 23.67
C GLU A 494 -29.47 -18.59 23.38
N LEU A 495 -29.03 -17.47 22.79
CA LEU A 495 -29.86 -16.34 22.37
C LEU A 495 -29.65 -16.06 20.88
N ASP A 496 -30.72 -15.59 20.24
CA ASP A 496 -30.69 -15.15 18.84
C ASP A 496 -30.35 -13.65 18.75
N MET A 497 -29.35 -13.34 17.92
CA MET A 497 -28.95 -11.97 17.58
C MET A 497 -30.08 -11.20 16.89
N ALA A 498 -30.99 -11.87 16.17
CA ALA A 498 -32.15 -11.23 15.55
C ALA A 498 -33.10 -10.63 16.60
N CYS A 499 -33.24 -11.29 17.75
CA CYS A 499 -34.08 -10.82 18.85
C CYS A 499 -33.37 -9.85 19.81
N HIS A 500 -32.04 -9.92 19.92
CA HIS A 500 -31.26 -9.17 20.91
C HIS A 500 -30.32 -8.12 20.31
N GLY A 501 -30.32 -7.95 18.99
CA GLY A 501 -29.37 -7.09 18.27
C GLY A 501 -29.36 -5.64 18.74
N SER A 502 -30.52 -5.07 19.11
CA SER A 502 -30.59 -3.71 19.67
C SER A 502 -29.88 -3.60 21.03
N ALA A 503 -30.15 -4.52 21.94
CA ALA A 503 -29.50 -4.56 23.26
C ALA A 503 -27.98 -4.77 23.13
N VAL A 504 -27.56 -5.60 22.18
CA VAL A 504 -26.13 -5.82 21.87
C VAL A 504 -25.50 -4.54 21.34
N ARG A 505 -26.11 -3.87 20.36
CA ARG A 505 -25.63 -2.57 19.85
C ARG A 505 -25.52 -1.52 20.96
N ASP A 506 -26.49 -1.45 21.87
CA ASP A 506 -26.44 -0.53 23.01
C ASP A 506 -25.29 -0.84 23.99
N ILE A 507 -24.99 -2.13 24.21
CA ILE A 507 -23.84 -2.55 25.01
C ILE A 507 -22.53 -2.17 24.30
N LEU A 508 -22.39 -2.52 23.02
CA LEU A 508 -21.19 -2.23 22.23
C LEU A 508 -20.93 -0.71 22.14
N GLY A 509 -21.97 0.09 21.95
CA GLY A 509 -21.90 1.55 21.92
C GLY A 509 -21.44 2.15 23.25
N ARG A 510 -22.02 1.72 24.39
CA ARG A 510 -21.62 2.20 25.71
C ARG A 510 -20.19 1.80 26.08
N LEU A 511 -19.79 0.59 25.72
CA LEU A 511 -18.42 0.08 25.93
C LEU A 511 -17.43 0.61 24.88
N ARG A 512 -17.89 1.34 23.87
CA ARG A 512 -17.08 1.90 22.76
C ARG A 512 -16.26 0.82 22.05
N ILE A 513 -16.85 -0.36 21.83
CA ILE A 513 -16.15 -1.52 21.27
C ILE A 513 -15.61 -1.25 19.87
N GLU A 514 -16.36 -0.53 19.01
CA GLU A 514 -15.87 -0.13 17.68
C GLU A 514 -14.58 0.69 17.76
N ALA A 515 -14.46 1.61 18.74
CA ALA A 515 -13.25 2.40 18.91
C ALA A 515 -12.06 1.54 19.34
N VAL A 516 -12.29 0.54 20.19
CA VAL A 516 -11.25 -0.41 20.64
C VAL A 516 -10.81 -1.32 19.48
N ALA A 517 -11.76 -1.86 18.71
CA ALA A 517 -11.48 -2.63 17.52
C ALA A 517 -10.77 -1.79 16.44
N GLY A 518 -11.15 -0.53 16.25
CA GLY A 518 -10.48 0.40 15.34
C GLY A 518 -9.03 0.72 15.75
N GLN A 519 -8.74 0.78 17.06
CA GLN A 519 -7.35 0.89 17.56
C GLN A 519 -6.55 -0.39 17.30
N LEU A 520 -7.18 -1.56 17.46
CA LEU A 520 -6.55 -2.84 17.16
C LEU A 520 -6.24 -2.98 15.66
N LEU A 521 -7.20 -2.62 14.80
CA LEU A 521 -7.03 -2.52 13.35
C LEU A 521 -5.84 -1.62 13.00
N SER A 522 -5.82 -0.40 13.56
CA SER A 522 -4.73 0.56 13.34
C SER A 522 -3.36 0.01 13.78
N SER A 523 -3.32 -0.75 14.87
CA SER A 523 -2.10 -1.36 15.40
C SER A 523 -1.55 -2.44 14.48
N TYR A 524 -2.41 -3.33 13.95
CA TYR A 524 -2.02 -4.36 12.99
C TYR A 524 -1.65 -3.78 11.62
N LYS A 525 -2.36 -2.75 11.14
CA LYS A 525 -1.95 -1.99 9.95
C LYS A 525 -0.55 -1.41 10.11
N ALA A 526 -0.30 -0.76 11.24
CA ALA A 526 1.02 -0.20 11.53
C ALA A 526 2.10 -1.29 11.66
N GLN A 527 1.77 -2.48 12.21
CA GLN A 527 2.68 -3.62 12.24
C GLN A 527 3.03 -4.13 10.84
N ALA A 528 2.04 -4.28 9.96
CA ALA A 528 2.24 -4.67 8.57
C ALA A 528 3.19 -3.67 7.87
N ILE A 529 3.00 -2.37 8.09
CA ILE A 529 3.87 -1.34 7.50
C ILE A 529 5.29 -1.37 8.10
N ARG A 530 5.42 -1.45 9.43
CA ARG A 530 6.71 -1.40 10.13
C ARG A 530 7.66 -2.52 9.71
N CYS A 531 7.14 -3.73 9.50
CA CYS A 531 8.00 -4.86 9.09
C CYS A 531 8.65 -4.64 7.70
N LEU A 532 8.05 -3.80 6.85
CA LEU A 532 8.59 -3.44 5.53
C LEU A 532 9.85 -2.56 5.62
N SER A 533 10.14 -1.95 6.77
CA SER A 533 11.34 -1.11 6.95
C SER A 533 12.65 -1.86 6.73
N GLN A 534 12.64 -3.19 6.86
CA GLN A 534 13.81 -4.05 6.64
C GLN A 534 14.01 -4.43 5.17
N LEU A 535 13.05 -4.12 4.29
CA LEU A 535 13.20 -4.39 2.86
C LEU A 535 14.22 -3.46 2.23
N ARG A 536 15.03 -4.03 1.35
CA ARG A 536 16.01 -3.31 0.52
C ARG A 536 15.57 -3.13 -0.93
N SER A 537 14.42 -3.70 -1.29
CA SER A 537 13.79 -3.48 -2.59
C SER A 537 12.81 -2.31 -2.46
N ALA A 538 13.12 -1.20 -3.13
CA ALA A 538 12.26 -0.02 -3.17
C ALA A 538 10.93 -0.35 -3.85
N CYS A 539 10.97 -1.11 -4.95
CA CYS A 539 9.79 -1.52 -5.68
C CYS A 539 8.85 -2.39 -4.82
N LEU A 540 9.41 -3.38 -4.11
CA LEU A 540 8.63 -4.26 -3.25
C LEU A 540 8.06 -3.53 -2.04
N LYS A 541 8.87 -2.67 -1.39
CA LYS A 541 8.42 -1.86 -0.25
C LYS A 541 7.26 -0.94 -0.64
N ALA A 542 7.39 -0.22 -1.75
CA ALA A 542 6.34 0.66 -2.27
C ALA A 542 5.08 -0.10 -2.71
N LEU A 543 5.24 -1.27 -3.33
CA LEU A 543 4.12 -2.14 -3.70
C LEU A 543 3.31 -2.56 -2.47
N LEU A 544 3.96 -3.15 -1.46
CA LEU A 544 3.28 -3.65 -0.26
C LEU A 544 2.64 -2.50 0.52
N ARG A 545 3.28 -1.32 0.56
CA ARG A 545 2.68 -0.13 1.16
C ARG A 545 1.36 0.27 0.50
N ARG A 546 1.31 0.28 -0.83
CA ARG A 546 0.09 0.59 -1.61
C ARG A 546 -0.99 -0.46 -1.43
N VAL A 547 -0.62 -1.73 -1.27
CA VAL A 547 -1.59 -2.81 -1.02
C VAL A 547 -2.33 -2.57 0.30
N VAL A 548 -1.63 -2.21 1.38
CA VAL A 548 -2.27 -1.83 2.65
C VAL A 548 -3.22 -0.65 2.45
N ALA A 549 -2.75 0.44 1.84
CA ALA A 549 -3.56 1.64 1.66
C ALA A 549 -4.83 1.39 0.82
N ARG A 550 -4.75 0.51 -0.17
CA ARG A 550 -5.89 0.16 -1.04
C ARG A 550 -6.87 -0.81 -0.40
N ILE A 551 -6.39 -1.76 0.41
CA ILE A 551 -7.27 -2.71 1.12
C ILE A 551 -8.14 -1.96 2.14
N PHE A 552 -7.57 -1.03 2.90
CA PHE A 552 -8.28 -0.33 3.98
C PHE A 552 -8.85 1.03 3.57
N ASN A 553 -8.93 1.32 2.27
CA ASN A 553 -9.45 2.59 1.72
C ASN A 553 -8.86 3.86 2.37
N ASP A 554 -7.61 3.81 2.88
CA ASP A 554 -6.93 4.95 3.52
C ASP A 554 -6.79 6.17 2.59
N ILE A 555 -6.95 5.94 1.29
CA ILE A 555 -6.90 6.93 0.22
C ILE A 555 -8.24 7.70 0.12
N GLN A 556 -9.39 7.09 0.43
CA GLN A 556 -10.69 7.78 0.31
C GLN A 556 -10.93 8.85 1.40
N THR A 557 -10.22 8.77 2.52
CA THR A 557 -10.20 9.80 3.57
C THR A 557 -9.45 11.09 3.19
N LEU A 558 -9.06 11.26 1.91
CA LEU A 558 -8.42 12.46 1.34
C LEU A 558 -9.39 13.65 1.11
N SER A 559 -10.42 13.77 1.94
CA SER A 559 -11.12 15.04 2.15
C SER A 559 -10.16 15.97 2.90
N CYS A 560 -9.48 16.86 2.19
CA CYS A 560 -8.69 17.95 2.80
C CYS A 560 -9.55 18.98 3.58
N CYS A 561 -10.82 18.66 3.84
CA CYS A 561 -11.78 19.51 4.52
C CYS A 561 -12.50 18.71 5.61
N ASP A 562 -11.78 18.18 6.59
CA ASP A 562 -12.34 17.91 7.90
C ASP A 562 -11.34 18.36 8.96
N ASP A 563 -11.72 19.41 9.71
CA ASP A 563 -11.03 19.87 10.92
C ASP A 563 -11.02 18.71 11.94
N TYR A 564 -9.91 17.97 12.02
CA TYR A 564 -9.65 17.06 13.14
C TYR A 564 -8.64 17.69 14.11
N PRO A 565 -8.96 17.76 15.41
CA PRO A 565 -8.13 18.43 16.40
C PRO A 565 -6.84 17.65 16.68
N ASP A 566 -5.75 18.40 16.84
CA ASP A 566 -4.46 18.05 17.45
C ASP A 566 -4.13 16.54 17.55
N ARG A 567 -3.54 15.99 16.48
CA ARG A 567 -2.58 14.90 16.67
C ARG A 567 -1.27 15.52 17.16
N PRO A 568 -0.67 15.04 18.26
CA PRO A 568 0.63 15.53 18.71
C PRO A 568 1.68 15.32 17.61
N ASP A 569 2.47 16.35 17.35
CA ASP A 569 3.64 16.31 16.47
C ASP A 569 4.56 15.14 16.92
N PRO A 570 4.74 14.08 16.11
CA PRO A 570 5.59 12.95 16.47
C PRO A 570 7.07 13.34 16.61
N LEU A 571 7.47 14.52 16.14
CA LEU A 571 8.80 15.11 16.30
C LEU A 571 8.93 16.06 17.51
N ARG A 572 7.84 16.32 18.25
CA ARG A 572 7.89 17.00 19.55
C ARG A 572 7.62 15.99 20.66
N ARG A 573 8.67 15.58 21.37
CA ARG A 573 8.51 14.99 22.71
C ARG A 573 8.56 16.07 23.78
N ALA A 574 7.66 15.90 24.75
CA ALA A 574 7.43 16.76 25.89
C ALA A 574 8.73 17.09 26.66
N GLY A 575 8.89 18.38 26.94
CA GLY A 575 10.01 18.95 27.67
C GLY A 575 9.77 20.43 27.94
N ASP A 576 8.75 20.71 28.75
CA ASP A 576 8.72 21.74 29.81
C ASP A 576 7.61 21.37 30.81
#